data_AF-Q01Q41-F1
#
_entry.id   AF-Q01Q41-F1
#
_cell.length_a   1.000
_cell.length_b   1.000
_cell.length_c   1.000
_cell.angle_alpha   90.00
_cell.angle_beta   90.00
_cell.angle_gamma   90.00
#
_symmetry.space_group_name_H-M   'P 1'
#
loop_
_entity.id
_entity.type
_entity.pdbx_description
1 polymer ?
#
loop_
_entity_poly.entity_id
_entity_poly.type
_entity_poly.pdbx_seq_one_letter_code
_entity_poly.pdbx_strand_id
1 'polypeptide(L)'
;MATLPAFFKKNEAPAGAPQGAEAVTRTTRTRPERDPFQLRALPHEGVFFYCKRIDNSRLVRESDPKSRGACWSAIGAACVLVVLLTSSFAPSVATTIAGYKLEALRLEERRLREESRTLDLQEAELLSPARLDQLARQNNLVAPSPGQVFHLEGKPEGAVAMVK
;
A
#
# COMPACT_ATOMS: atom_id res chain seq x y z
N MET A 1 -44.80 40.71 -10.97
CA MET A 1 -45.35 41.66 -9.98
C MET A 1 -46.80 41.29 -9.74
N ALA A 2 -47.15 40.78 -8.56
CA ALA A 2 -48.52 40.45 -8.18
C ALA A 2 -48.78 41.07 -6.81
N THR A 3 -49.61 42.10 -6.79
CA THR A 3 -50.02 42.88 -5.63
C THR A 3 -50.99 42.06 -4.77
N LEU A 4 -50.57 41.70 -3.56
CA LEU A 4 -51.44 41.17 -2.50
C LEU A 4 -52.05 42.34 -1.73
N PRO A 5 -53.39 42.44 -1.58
CA PRO A 5 -53.99 43.37 -0.65
C PRO A 5 -53.87 42.82 0.78
N ALA A 6 -53.10 43.52 1.61
CA ALA A 6 -53.00 43.28 3.04
C ALA A 6 -54.22 43.88 3.76
N PHE A 7 -55.11 43.05 4.27
CA PHE A 7 -56.12 43.48 5.25
C PHE A 7 -55.60 43.21 6.66
N PHE A 8 -54.73 44.09 7.16
CA PHE A 8 -54.36 44.14 8.57
C PHE A 8 -55.41 44.98 9.31
N LYS A 9 -56.32 44.32 10.04
CA LYS A 9 -57.29 45.01 10.91
C LYS A 9 -56.58 45.36 12.22
N LYS A 10 -56.11 46.60 12.31
CA LYS A 10 -55.49 47.19 13.50
C LYS A 10 -56.57 47.37 14.58
N ASN A 11 -56.51 46.58 15.63
CA ASN A 11 -57.27 46.86 16.86
C ASN A 11 -56.56 48.02 17.58
N GLU A 12 -57.02 49.25 17.34
CA GLU A 12 -56.66 50.38 18.18
C GLU A 12 -57.41 50.28 19.50
N ALA A 13 -56.66 50.01 20.57
CA ALA A 13 -57.10 50.24 21.94
C ALA A 13 -56.93 51.74 22.26
N PRO A 14 -57.95 52.46 22.75
CA PRO A 14 -57.76 53.81 23.24
C PRO A 14 -57.19 53.77 24.67
N ALA A 15 -56.01 54.38 24.85
CA ALA A 15 -55.48 54.77 26.14
C ALA A 15 -56.18 56.07 26.60
N GLY A 16 -56.72 56.06 27.82
CA GLY A 16 -57.25 57.26 28.50
C GLY A 16 -58.33 56.95 29.52
N ALA A 17 -57.95 56.80 30.79
CA ALA A 17 -58.85 56.68 31.94
C ALA A 17 -59.53 58.05 32.26
N PRO A 18 -60.62 58.11 33.06
CA PRO A 18 -60.52 57.86 34.50
C PRO A 18 -61.61 56.94 35.09
N GLN A 19 -61.28 56.47 36.29
CA GLN A 19 -62.04 55.60 37.18
C GLN A 19 -63.39 56.19 37.60
N GLY A 20 -64.39 55.31 37.73
CA GLY A 20 -65.60 55.59 38.51
C GLY A 20 -66.88 55.24 37.77
N ALA A 21 -67.30 53.98 37.85
CA ALA A 21 -68.69 53.55 37.99
C ALA A 21 -68.79 52.06 37.62
N GLU A 22 -69.24 51.27 38.58
CA GLU A 22 -69.64 49.89 38.42
C GLU A 22 -70.66 49.75 37.27
N ALA A 23 -70.32 48.97 36.25
CA ALA A 23 -71.28 48.55 35.25
C ALA A 23 -70.95 47.12 34.82
N VAL A 24 -71.54 46.18 35.56
CA VAL A 24 -72.08 44.89 35.09
C VAL A 24 -71.49 44.43 33.75
N THR A 25 -70.52 43.50 33.80
CA THR A 25 -70.03 42.76 32.65
C THR A 25 -71.13 41.83 32.13
N ARG A 26 -72.13 42.40 31.46
CA ARG A 26 -73.02 41.66 30.56
C ARG A 26 -72.13 41.24 29.39
N THR A 27 -71.83 39.95 29.32
CA THR A 27 -71.36 39.29 28.11
C THR A 27 -72.42 39.48 27.02
N THR A 28 -72.33 40.60 26.31
CA THR A 28 -73.05 40.86 25.08
C THR A 28 -72.60 39.81 24.08
N ARG A 29 -73.41 38.75 23.97
CA ARG A 29 -73.34 37.78 22.90
C ARG A 29 -73.63 38.55 21.61
N THR A 30 -72.59 39.08 20.98
CA THR A 30 -72.68 39.74 19.67
C THR A 30 -73.11 38.67 18.68
N ARG A 31 -74.42 38.62 18.43
CA ARG A 31 -74.99 37.86 17.33
C ARG A 31 -74.35 38.45 16.06
N PRO A 32 -73.60 37.66 15.28
CA PRO A 32 -73.04 38.18 14.04
C PRO A 32 -74.20 38.62 13.15
N GLU A 33 -74.19 39.90 12.80
CA GLU A 33 -75.04 40.46 11.76
C GLU A 33 -74.83 39.60 10.50
N ARG A 34 -75.91 39.04 9.95
CA ARG A 34 -75.84 38.26 8.71
C ARG A 34 -75.51 39.24 7.60
N ASP A 35 -74.29 39.17 7.09
CA ASP A 35 -73.83 39.96 5.97
C ASP A 35 -74.75 39.68 4.76
N PRO A 36 -75.44 40.69 4.20
CA PRO A 36 -76.35 40.50 3.08
C PRO A 36 -75.66 39.98 1.81
N PHE A 37 -74.32 40.00 1.74
CA PHE A 37 -73.54 39.46 0.63
C PHE A 37 -72.94 38.07 0.90
N GLN A 38 -73.35 37.40 1.98
CA GLN A 38 -72.83 36.07 2.32
C GLN A 38 -73.37 35.00 1.36
N LEU A 39 -72.49 34.47 0.51
CA LEU A 39 -72.82 33.42 -0.46
C LEU A 39 -73.11 32.08 0.24
N ARG A 40 -73.80 31.17 -0.47
CA ARG A 40 -74.03 29.80 -0.01
C ARG A 40 -72.67 29.12 0.19
N ALA A 41 -72.46 28.52 1.36
CA ALA A 41 -71.25 27.76 1.64
C ALA A 41 -71.02 26.70 0.56
N LEU A 42 -69.89 26.77 -0.12
CA LEU A 42 -69.47 25.79 -1.11
C LEU A 42 -68.98 24.53 -0.39
N PRO A 43 -69.16 23.34 -0.97
CA PRO A 43 -68.59 22.12 -0.41
C PRO A 43 -67.07 22.29 -0.26
N HIS A 44 -66.54 21.93 0.91
CA HIS A 44 -65.12 22.06 1.32
C HIS A 44 -64.61 23.46 1.70
N GLU A 45 -65.47 24.47 1.83
CA GLU A 45 -65.05 25.84 2.21
C GLU A 45 -64.52 25.95 3.67
N GLY A 46 -64.77 24.95 4.51
CA GLY A 46 -64.24 24.86 5.89
C GLY A 46 -63.00 23.96 6.05
N VAL A 47 -62.39 23.48 4.96
CA VAL A 47 -61.22 22.60 5.05
C VAL A 47 -59.95 23.44 5.20
N PHE A 48 -59.53 23.64 6.45
CA PHE A 48 -58.26 24.26 6.76
C PHE A 48 -57.15 23.20 6.78
N PHE A 49 -56.20 23.30 5.84
CA PHE A 49 -54.99 22.48 5.90
C PHE A 49 -54.06 23.03 6.98
N TYR A 50 -54.12 22.40 8.16
CA TYR A 50 -53.19 22.71 9.23
C TYR A 50 -51.85 22.00 8.98
N CYS A 51 -50.88 22.75 8.47
CA CYS A 51 -49.50 22.29 8.39
C CYS A 51 -48.84 22.38 9.78
N LYS A 52 -48.92 21.29 10.55
CA LYS A 52 -48.20 21.17 11.83
C LYS A 52 -46.70 21.34 11.57
N ARG A 53 -46.11 22.44 12.05
CA ARG A 53 -44.65 22.63 12.01
C ARG A 53 -44.01 21.69 13.02
N ILE A 54 -43.46 20.59 12.53
CA ILE A 54 -42.68 19.66 13.36
C ILE A 54 -41.28 20.24 13.47
N ASP A 55 -40.89 20.63 14.68
CA ASP A 55 -39.53 21.06 14.97
C ASP A 55 -38.66 19.82 15.25
N ASN A 56 -37.82 19.46 14.27
CA ASN A 56 -36.87 18.36 14.37
C ASN A 56 -35.47 18.83 14.82
N SER A 57 -35.32 20.06 15.32
CA SER A 57 -34.02 20.62 15.74
C SER A 57 -33.32 19.80 16.84
N ARG A 58 -34.08 19.03 17.61
CA ARG A 58 -33.57 18.18 18.70
C ARG A 58 -33.40 16.71 18.30
N LEU A 59 -33.65 16.37 17.03
CA LEU A 59 -33.58 14.98 16.57
C LEU A 59 -32.12 14.60 16.31
N VAL A 60 -31.50 13.98 17.30
CA VAL A 60 -30.17 13.37 17.15
C VAL A 60 -30.38 11.98 16.56
N ARG A 61 -29.72 11.71 15.43
CA ARG A 61 -29.73 10.35 14.83
C ARG A 61 -29.09 9.39 15.82
N GLU A 62 -29.87 8.41 16.28
CA GLU A 62 -29.35 7.32 17.10
C GLU A 62 -28.35 6.52 16.26
N SER A 63 -27.12 6.37 16.76
CA SER A 63 -26.09 5.64 16.03
C SER A 63 -26.42 4.14 16.07
N ASP A 64 -26.81 3.57 14.93
CA ASP A 64 -27.02 2.13 14.84
C ASP A 64 -25.68 1.39 15.03
N PRO A 65 -25.48 0.63 16.12
CA PRO A 65 -24.23 -0.05 16.40
C PRO A 65 -23.92 -1.15 15.37
N LYS A 66 -24.93 -1.71 14.70
CA LYS A 66 -24.75 -2.78 13.70
C LYS A 66 -24.12 -2.27 12.41
N SER A 67 -24.50 -1.05 11.99
CA SER A 67 -23.94 -0.41 10.79
C SER A 67 -22.42 -0.17 10.90
N ARG A 68 -21.95 0.23 12.10
CA ARG A 68 -20.52 0.41 12.37
C ARG A 68 -19.79 -0.93 12.30
N GLY A 69 -20.33 -1.99 12.89
CA GLY A 69 -19.74 -3.33 12.84
C GLY A 69 -19.56 -3.84 11.41
N ALA A 70 -20.56 -3.65 10.53
CA ALA A 70 -20.51 -4.07 9.14
C ALA A 70 -19.45 -3.29 8.31
N CYS A 71 -19.30 -1.98 8.53
CA CYS A 71 -18.25 -1.21 7.87
C CYS A 71 -16.84 -1.65 8.31
N TRP A 72 -16.64 -1.84 9.62
CA TRP A 72 -15.35 -2.28 10.15
C TRP A 72 -15.00 -3.71 9.72
N SER A 73 -15.98 -4.62 9.62
CA SER A 73 -15.73 -5.97 9.10
C SER A 73 -15.37 -5.96 7.62
N ALA A 74 -15.99 -5.11 6.80
CA ALA A 74 -15.65 -4.95 5.40
C ALA A 74 -14.23 -4.39 5.21
N ILE A 75 -13.84 -3.38 6.00
CA ILE A 75 -12.48 -2.82 6.00
C ILE A 75 -11.48 -3.90 6.44
N GLY A 76 -11.77 -4.62 7.52
CA GLY A 76 -10.92 -5.71 8.00
C GLY A 76 -10.73 -6.81 6.96
N ALA A 77 -11.80 -7.23 6.30
CA ALA A 77 -11.75 -8.22 5.23
C ALA A 77 -10.91 -7.74 4.04
N ALA A 78 -11.06 -6.47 3.63
CA ALA A 78 -10.26 -5.88 2.56
C ALA A 78 -8.77 -5.85 2.94
N CYS A 79 -8.43 -5.45 4.17
CA CYS A 79 -7.04 -5.47 4.65
C CYS A 79 -6.44 -6.88 4.65
N VAL A 80 -7.18 -7.87 5.16
CA VAL A 80 -6.73 -9.27 5.16
C VAL A 80 -6.50 -9.76 3.73
N LEU A 81 -7.39 -9.45 2.79
CA LEU A 81 -7.26 -9.83 1.39
C LEU A 81 -6.00 -9.22 0.75
N VAL A 82 -5.73 -7.93 1.01
CA VAL A 82 -4.51 -7.26 0.53
C VAL A 82 -3.25 -7.92 1.10
N VAL A 83 -3.23 -8.24 2.39
CA VAL A 83 -2.09 -8.91 3.05
C VAL A 83 -1.87 -10.30 2.47
N LEU A 84 -2.93 -11.08 2.25
CA LEU A 84 -2.81 -12.42 1.65
C LEU A 84 -2.29 -12.36 0.22
N LEU A 85 -2.78 -11.43 -0.60
CA LEU A 85 -2.29 -11.25 -1.98
C LEU A 85 -0.82 -10.84 -2.01
N THR A 86 -0.43 -9.85 -1.21
CA THR A 86 0.98 -9.42 -1.15
C THR A 86 1.89 -10.50 -0.59
N SER A 87 1.48 -11.20 0.46
CA SER A 87 2.24 -12.31 1.04
C SER A 87 2.39 -13.50 0.08
N SER A 88 1.38 -13.78 -0.75
CA SER A 88 1.46 -14.86 -1.74
C SER A 88 2.36 -14.50 -2.92
N PHE A 89 2.42 -13.21 -3.28
CA PHE A 89 3.25 -12.72 -4.37
C PHE A 89 4.73 -12.51 -3.98
N ALA A 90 5.01 -12.10 -2.75
CA ALA A 90 6.37 -11.88 -2.23
C ALA A 90 7.36 -13.04 -2.46
N PRO A 91 7.03 -14.32 -2.16
CA PRO A 91 7.96 -15.43 -2.38
C PRO A 91 8.30 -15.64 -3.86
N SER A 92 7.41 -15.29 -4.79
CA SER A 92 7.67 -15.41 -6.24
C SER A 92 8.82 -14.51 -6.71
N VAL A 93 8.87 -13.27 -6.21
CA VAL A 93 9.95 -12.33 -6.56
C VAL A 93 11.26 -12.76 -5.91
N ALA A 94 11.22 -13.26 -4.68
CA ALA A 94 12.41 -13.75 -3.99
C ALA A 94 13.00 -14.99 -4.67
N THR A 95 12.16 -15.94 -5.10
CA THR A 95 12.61 -17.18 -5.75
C THR A 95 13.19 -16.92 -7.13
N THR A 96 12.64 -15.99 -7.90
CA THR A 96 13.18 -15.61 -9.22
C THR A 96 14.56 -14.97 -9.12
N ILE A 97 14.75 -14.02 -8.20
CA ILE A 97 16.06 -13.39 -7.97
C ILE A 97 17.09 -14.42 -7.50
N ALA A 98 16.71 -15.32 -6.59
CA ALA A 98 17.57 -16.41 -6.14
C ALA A 98 17.93 -17.37 -7.29
N GLY A 99 16.98 -17.62 -8.20
CA GLY A 99 17.19 -18.41 -9.41
C GLY A 99 18.27 -17.83 -10.32
N TYR A 100 18.21 -16.53 -10.62
CA TYR A 100 19.25 -15.86 -11.44
C TYR A 100 20.63 -15.92 -10.80
N LYS A 101 20.72 -15.71 -9.49
CA LYS A 101 22.00 -15.85 -8.77
C LYS A 101 22.53 -17.28 -8.87
N LEU A 102 21.67 -18.27 -8.71
CA LEU A 102 22.04 -19.68 -8.83
C LEU A 102 22.53 -20.03 -10.24
N GLU A 103 21.88 -19.48 -11.27
CA GLU A 103 22.30 -19.65 -12.66
C GLU A 103 23.65 -18.98 -12.94
N ALA A 104 23.87 -17.76 -12.45
CA ALA A 104 25.15 -17.08 -12.55
C ALA A 104 26.28 -17.89 -11.90
N LEU A 105 26.06 -18.36 -10.66
CA LEU A 105 27.04 -19.19 -9.94
C LEU A 105 27.33 -20.51 -10.67
N ARG A 106 26.32 -21.15 -11.27
CA ARG A 106 26.51 -22.38 -12.06
C ARG A 106 27.32 -22.14 -13.32
N LEU A 107 27.17 -20.99 -13.98
CA LEU A 107 27.98 -20.62 -15.14
C LEU A 107 29.43 -20.39 -14.75
N GLU A 108 29.67 -19.67 -13.65
CA GLU A 108 31.01 -19.46 -13.11
C GLU A 108 31.69 -20.78 -12.72
N GLU A 109 30.98 -21.68 -12.03
CA GLU A 109 31.48 -23.00 -11.66
C GLU A 109 31.87 -23.83 -12.89
N ARG A 110 31.05 -23.81 -13.95
CA ARG A 110 31.37 -24.51 -15.21
C ARG A 110 32.60 -23.93 -15.88
N ARG A 111 32.67 -22.60 -15.97
CA ARG A 111 33.82 -21.90 -16.55
C ARG A 111 35.12 -22.25 -15.81
N LEU A 112 35.11 -22.18 -14.47
CA LEU A 112 36.27 -22.52 -13.65
C LEU A 112 36.68 -23.98 -13.81
N ARG A 113 35.73 -24.90 -13.93
CA ARG A 113 36.03 -26.31 -14.20
C ARG A 113 36.64 -26.53 -15.59
N GLU A 114 36.17 -25.81 -16.59
CA GLU A 114 36.75 -25.85 -17.93
C GLU A 114 38.19 -25.30 -17.91
N GLU A 115 38.42 -24.16 -17.25
CA GLU A 115 39.77 -23.58 -17.06
C GLU A 115 40.70 -24.54 -16.29
N SER A 116 40.21 -25.19 -15.24
CA SER A 116 41.01 -26.21 -14.52
C SER A 116 41.39 -27.36 -15.44
N ARG A 117 40.43 -27.91 -16.21
CA ARG A 117 40.71 -29.01 -17.13
C ARG A 117 41.69 -28.61 -18.23
N THR A 118 41.62 -27.38 -18.74
CA THR A 118 42.59 -26.94 -19.75
C THR A 118 43.99 -26.79 -19.17
N LEU A 119 44.12 -26.30 -17.94
CA LEU A 119 45.41 -26.23 -17.23
C LEU A 119 45.97 -27.63 -16.96
N ASP A 120 45.14 -28.57 -16.50
CA ASP A 120 45.56 -29.96 -16.24
C ASP A 120 46.10 -30.63 -17.52
N LEU A 121 45.45 -30.37 -18.67
CA LEU A 121 45.91 -30.87 -19.96
C LEU A 121 47.25 -30.23 -20.39
N GLN A 122 47.41 -28.93 -20.19
CA GLN A 122 48.66 -28.23 -20.49
C GLN A 122 49.80 -28.71 -19.58
N GLU A 123 49.52 -28.93 -18.30
CA GLU A 123 50.48 -29.49 -17.35
C GLU A 123 50.92 -30.90 -17.78
N ALA A 124 49.96 -31.77 -18.11
CA ALA A 124 50.27 -33.12 -18.60
C ALA A 124 51.09 -33.09 -19.90
N GLU A 125 50.80 -32.16 -20.82
CA GLU A 125 51.57 -31.98 -22.05
C GLU A 125 53.00 -31.47 -21.75
N LEU A 126 53.14 -30.53 -20.82
CA LEU A 126 54.44 -29.98 -20.39
C LEU A 126 55.30 -31.03 -19.67
N LEU A 127 54.69 -31.85 -18.84
CA LEU A 127 55.34 -32.94 -18.09
C LEU A 127 55.49 -34.23 -18.91
N SER A 128 55.06 -34.24 -20.17
CA SER A 128 55.18 -35.43 -21.00
C SER A 128 56.66 -35.83 -21.17
N PRO A 129 56.99 -37.13 -21.02
CA PRO A 129 58.39 -37.59 -21.01
C PRO A 129 59.10 -37.26 -22.33
N ALA A 130 58.40 -37.35 -23.47
CA ALA A 130 58.94 -36.99 -24.77
C ALA A 130 59.36 -35.51 -24.86
N ARG A 131 58.58 -34.60 -24.26
CA ARG A 131 58.90 -33.16 -24.22
C ARG A 131 60.03 -32.86 -23.25
N LEU A 132 60.04 -33.51 -22.09
CA LEU A 132 61.13 -33.40 -21.12
C LEU A 132 62.46 -33.90 -21.69
N ASP A 133 62.46 -35.02 -22.41
CA ASP A 133 63.64 -35.54 -23.11
C ASP A 133 64.15 -34.57 -24.19
N GLN A 134 63.25 -33.96 -24.95
CA GLN A 134 63.62 -32.94 -25.94
C GLN A 134 64.26 -31.71 -25.25
N LEU A 135 63.67 -31.25 -24.15
CA LEU A 135 64.19 -30.12 -23.38
C LEU A 135 65.54 -30.44 -22.72
N ALA A 136 65.72 -31.66 -22.22
CA ALA A 136 66.97 -32.15 -21.65
C ALA A 136 68.09 -32.17 -22.70
N ARG A 137 67.80 -32.63 -23.92
CA ARG A 137 68.75 -32.58 -25.05
C ARG A 137 69.12 -31.16 -25.44
N GLN A 138 68.17 -30.24 -25.50
CA GLN A 138 68.42 -28.83 -25.84
C GLN A 138 69.30 -28.11 -24.80
N ASN A 139 69.12 -28.42 -23.52
CA ASN A 139 69.88 -27.80 -22.42
C ASN A 139 71.14 -28.57 -22.02
N ASN A 140 71.53 -29.61 -22.78
CA ASN A 140 72.65 -30.51 -22.45
C ASN A 140 72.52 -31.20 -21.07
N LEU A 141 71.29 -31.35 -20.57
CA LEU A 141 70.96 -32.04 -19.32
C LEU A 141 70.70 -33.53 -19.58
N VAL A 142 71.49 -34.14 -20.47
CA VAL A 142 71.39 -35.56 -20.79
C VAL A 142 71.98 -36.38 -19.64
N ALA A 143 71.37 -37.54 -19.36
CA ALA A 143 71.88 -38.45 -18.34
C ALA A 143 73.38 -38.74 -18.60
N PRO A 144 74.27 -38.43 -17.64
CA PRO A 144 75.71 -38.65 -17.80
C PRO A 144 76.01 -40.13 -17.99
N SER A 145 77.05 -40.43 -18.76
CA SER A 145 77.46 -41.82 -18.96
C SER A 145 77.98 -42.43 -17.65
N PRO A 146 77.87 -43.77 -17.47
CA PRO A 146 78.34 -44.43 -16.24
C PRO A 146 79.82 -44.10 -15.97
N GLY A 147 80.10 -43.40 -14.87
CA GLY A 147 81.46 -42.98 -14.48
C GLY A 147 81.77 -41.48 -14.63
N GLN A 148 80.85 -40.67 -15.16
CA GLN A 148 81.04 -39.23 -15.37
C GLN A 148 80.59 -38.37 -14.16
N VAL A 149 79.87 -38.95 -13.19
CA VAL A 149 79.42 -38.27 -11.97
C VAL A 149 80.37 -38.57 -10.83
N PHE A 150 81.06 -37.54 -10.33
CA PHE A 150 81.94 -37.63 -9.17
C PHE A 150 81.32 -36.85 -8.01
N HIS A 151 81.00 -37.54 -6.91
CA HIS A 151 80.56 -36.90 -5.68
C HIS A 151 81.79 -36.43 -4.91
N LEU A 152 81.94 -35.12 -4.75
CA LEU A 152 82.97 -34.54 -3.89
C LEU A 152 82.46 -34.58 -2.45
N GLU A 153 82.88 -35.58 -1.67
CA GLU A 153 82.70 -35.55 -0.22
C GLU A 153 83.85 -34.77 0.43
N GLY A 154 83.54 -33.58 0.96
CA GLY A 154 84.47 -32.79 1.76
C GLY A 154 84.20 -31.28 1.73
N LYS A 155 84.27 -30.64 2.91
CA LYS A 155 84.11 -29.19 3.13
C LYS A 155 84.99 -28.37 2.16
N PRO A 156 84.46 -27.33 1.49
CA PRO A 156 85.10 -26.74 0.33
C PRO A 156 86.22 -25.77 0.72
N GLU A 157 87.46 -26.19 0.55
CA GLU A 157 88.55 -25.27 0.23
C GLU A 157 89.11 -25.65 -1.15
N GLY A 158 88.67 -24.90 -2.17
CA GLY A 158 89.43 -24.73 -3.42
C GLY A 158 89.51 -25.89 -4.42
N ALA A 159 88.69 -26.93 -4.33
CA ALA A 159 88.75 -28.04 -5.30
C ALA A 159 88.03 -27.66 -6.62
N VAL A 160 88.79 -27.11 -7.57
CA VAL A 160 88.35 -26.88 -8.95
C VAL A 160 88.62 -28.16 -9.75
N ALA A 161 87.59 -28.77 -10.32
CA ALA A 161 87.77 -29.88 -11.25
C ALA A 161 88.31 -29.35 -12.59
N MET A 162 89.62 -29.43 -12.82
CA MET A 162 90.19 -29.24 -14.16
C MET A 162 90.12 -30.56 -14.93
N VAL A 163 89.37 -30.54 -16.03
CA VAL A 163 89.36 -31.59 -17.06
C VAL A 163 90.51 -31.30 -18.02
N LYS A 164 91.32 -32.32 -18.32
CA LYS A 164 92.48 -32.27 -19.22
C LYS A 164 92.07 -32.34 -20.69
#